data_AF-A0A9D4HVF8-F1
#
_entry.id   AF-A0A9D4HVF8-F1
#
_cell.length_a   1.000
_cell.length_b   1.000
_cell.length_c   1.000
_cell.angle_alpha   90.00
_cell.angle_beta   90.00
_cell.angle_gamma   90.00
#
_symmetry.space_group_name_H-M   'P 1'
#
loop_
_entity.id
_entity.type
_entity.pdbx_description
1 polymer ?
#
loop_
_entity_poly.entity_id
_entity_poly.type
_entity_poly.pdbx_seq_one_letter_code
_entity_poly.pdbx_strand_id
1 'polypeptide(L)'
;MQIDTKNIIINHAYRLGSFKLGNRPDRPIIACFMNYNDVEYILFNAKTLKSFPGYSIDRDVPIEISEARKRLWPLYKDTKKAKP
;
A
#
# COMPACT_ATOMS: atom_id res chain seq x y z
N MET A 1 -13.75 -4.46 -15.15
CA MET A 1 -13.08 -3.88 -16.34
C MET A 1 -11.59 -3.96 -16.08
N GLN A 2 -10.87 -4.71 -16.91
CA GLN A 2 -9.42 -4.85 -16.83
C GLN A 2 -8.78 -3.61 -17.44
N ILE A 3 -7.80 -3.04 -16.75
CA ILE A 3 -7.03 -1.87 -17.21
C ILE A 3 -5.70 -2.41 -17.69
N ASP A 4 -5.48 -2.31 -19.00
CA ASP A 4 -4.23 -2.69 -19.63
C ASP A 4 -3.29 -1.48 -19.61
N THR A 5 -2.20 -1.59 -18.84
CA THR A 5 -1.08 -0.65 -18.92
C THR A 5 0.06 -1.38 -19.62
N LYS A 6 0.88 -0.67 -20.42
CA LYS A 6 1.87 -1.24 -21.36
C LYS A 6 2.56 -2.55 -20.92
N ASN A 7 2.91 -2.69 -19.64
CA ASN A 7 3.58 -3.87 -19.08
C ASN A 7 2.91 -4.47 -17.83
N ILE A 8 1.84 -3.86 -17.29
CA ILE A 8 1.20 -4.30 -16.03
C ILE A 8 -0.31 -4.34 -16.23
N ILE A 9 -0.91 -5.47 -15.88
CA ILE A 9 -2.34 -5.66 -16.00
C ILE A 9 -3.00 -5.47 -14.63
N ILE A 10 -3.97 -4.56 -14.57
CA ILE A 10 -4.80 -4.35 -13.37
C ILE A 10 -6.17 -4.96 -13.64
N ASN A 11 -6.53 -6.00 -12.88
CA ASN A 11 -7.82 -6.69 -13.01
C ASN A 11 -8.98 -5.77 -12.65
N HIS A 12 -8.85 -5.05 -11.53
CA HIS A 12 -9.80 -4.05 -11.10
C HIS A 12 -9.16 -3.07 -10.12
N ALA A 13 -9.70 -1.86 -10.06
CA ALA A 13 -9.32 -0.84 -9.08
C ALA A 13 -10.56 -0.09 -8.59
N TYR A 14 -10.60 0.22 -7.31
CA TYR A 14 -11.72 0.93 -6.68
C TYR A 14 -11.25 1.71 -5.46
N ARG A 15 -12.02 2.72 -5.07
CA ARG A 15 -11.78 3.46 -3.82
C ARG A 15 -12.38 2.67 -2.66
N LEU A 16 -11.67 2.53 -1.53
CA LEU A 16 -12.18 1.83 -0.34
C LEU A 16 -13.21 2.70 0.41
N GLY A 17 -14.34 2.12 0.83
CA GLY A 17 -15.38 2.78 1.62
C GLY A 17 -16.47 3.51 0.81
N SER A 18 -17.27 4.35 1.45
CA SER A 18 -18.33 5.13 0.79
C SER A 18 -17.85 6.52 0.38
N PHE A 19 -18.49 7.13 -0.62
CA PHE A 19 -18.23 8.52 -1.00
C PHE A 19 -18.48 9.47 0.19
N LYS A 20 -17.61 10.45 0.38
CA LYS A 20 -17.71 11.44 1.46
C LYS A 20 -17.65 12.83 0.84
N LEU A 21 -18.67 13.64 1.10
CA LEU A 21 -18.72 15.04 0.69
C LEU A 21 -17.99 15.90 1.73
N GLY A 22 -17.12 16.83 1.30
CA GLY A 22 -16.39 17.77 2.16
C GLY A 22 -14.88 17.53 2.25
N ASN A 23 -14.21 18.29 3.13
CA ASN A 23 -12.74 18.40 3.21
C ASN A 23 -12.08 17.27 4.05
N ARG A 24 -12.35 16.01 3.69
CA ARG A 24 -11.76 14.82 4.34
C ARG A 24 -10.61 14.26 3.50
N PRO A 25 -9.60 13.60 4.11
CA PRO A 25 -8.52 12.97 3.36
C PRO A 25 -9.07 11.99 2.33
N ASP A 26 -8.43 11.99 1.17
CA ASP A 26 -8.78 11.15 0.03
C ASP A 26 -8.83 9.67 0.41
N ARG A 27 -9.85 8.97 -0.07
CA ARG A 27 -10.03 7.53 0.18
C ARG A 27 -8.91 6.73 -0.50
N PRO A 28 -8.36 5.69 0.13
CA PRO A 28 -7.34 4.88 -0.52
C PRO A 28 -7.93 4.15 -1.73
N ILE A 29 -7.08 3.90 -2.73
CA ILE A 29 -7.41 3.09 -3.89
C ILE A 29 -6.88 1.69 -3.64
N ILE A 30 -7.75 0.69 -3.75
CA ILE A 30 -7.35 -0.71 -3.81
C ILE A 30 -7.23 -1.08 -5.29
N ALA A 31 -6.05 -1.57 -5.67
CA ALA A 31 -5.76 -2.05 -7.01
C ALA A 31 -5.39 -3.53 -6.95
N CYS A 32 -6.14 -4.35 -7.69
CA CYS A 32 -5.86 -5.78 -7.81
C CYS A 32 -5.16 -6.03 -9.14
N PHE A 33 -3.90 -6.45 -9.04
CA PHE A 33 -3.05 -6.77 -10.17
C PHE A 33 -3.23 -8.22 -10.59
N MET A 34 -3.00 -8.51 -11.87
CA MET A 34 -3.12 -9.87 -12.40
C MET A 34 -2.00 -10.78 -11.89
N ASN A 35 -0.76 -10.28 -11.89
CA ASN A 35 0.41 -11.05 -11.46
C ASN A 35 0.93 -10.55 -10.11
N TYR A 36 1.29 -11.49 -9.25
CA TYR A 36 1.90 -11.18 -7.97
C TYR A 36 3.29 -10.54 -8.11
N ASN A 37 4.04 -10.91 -9.15
CA ASN A 37 5.36 -10.33 -9.44
C ASN A 37 5.29 -8.81 -9.66
N ASP A 38 4.20 -8.32 -10.29
CA ASP A 38 3.99 -6.90 -10.51
C ASP A 38 3.78 -6.16 -9.17
N VAL A 39 3.08 -6.79 -8.23
CA VAL A 39 2.88 -6.25 -6.87
C VAL A 39 4.21 -6.11 -6.13
N GLU A 40 5.05 -7.14 -6.17
CA GLU A 40 6.40 -7.09 -5.59
C GLU A 40 7.26 -5.99 -6.21
N TYR A 41 7.25 -5.92 -7.55
CA TYR A 41 7.98 -4.91 -8.29
C TYR A 41 7.54 -3.48 -7.93
N ILE A 42 6.23 -3.24 -7.84
CA ILE A 42 5.67 -1.95 -7.44
C ILE A 42 6.09 -1.59 -6.01
N LEU A 43 5.97 -2.53 -5.06
CA LEU A 43 6.29 -2.28 -3.65
C LEU A 43 7.78 -2.10 -3.40
N PHE A 44 8.63 -2.82 -4.14
CA PHE A 44 10.07 -2.60 -4.11
C PHE A 44 10.41 -1.17 -4.50
N ASN A 45 9.77 -0.67 -5.57
CA ASN A 45 9.94 0.69 -6.06
C ASN A 45 9.20 1.75 -5.23
N ALA A 46 8.18 1.40 -4.43
CA ALA A 46 7.42 2.36 -3.63
C ALA A 46 8.31 3.19 -2.67
N LYS A 47 9.47 2.67 -2.28
CA LYS A 47 10.45 3.39 -1.47
C LYS A 47 11.02 4.64 -2.17
N THR A 48 11.03 4.67 -3.51
CA THR A 48 11.51 5.82 -4.30
C THR A 48 10.51 6.97 -4.31
N LEU A 49 9.23 6.69 -4.02
CA LEU A 49 8.17 7.70 -3.92
C LEU A 49 8.28 8.58 -2.67
N LYS A 50 9.19 8.25 -1.72
CA LYS A 50 9.42 9.07 -0.52
C LYS A 50 9.77 10.54 -0.84
N SER A 51 10.33 10.80 -2.01
CA SER A 51 10.66 12.16 -2.46
C SER A 51 9.46 12.94 -3.00
N PHE A 52 8.29 12.29 -3.19
CA PHE A 52 7.04 12.91 -3.62
C PHE A 52 6.03 12.95 -2.47
N PRO A 53 5.88 14.10 -1.78
CA PRO A 53 4.95 14.22 -0.68
C PRO A 53 3.50 14.05 -1.17
N GLY A 54 2.67 13.37 -0.37
CA GLY A 54 1.23 13.24 -0.59
C GLY A 54 0.74 11.85 -1.00
N TYR A 55 1.64 10.91 -1.31
CA TYR A 55 1.27 9.55 -1.68
C TYR A 55 2.00 8.51 -0.84
N SER A 56 1.29 7.43 -0.51
CA SER A 56 1.87 6.23 0.08
C SER A 56 1.29 5.00 -0.61
N ILE A 57 2.12 3.96 -0.73
CA ILE A 57 1.72 2.66 -1.26
C ILE A 57 2.05 1.63 -0.19
N ASP A 58 1.07 0.81 0.15
CA ASP A 58 1.23 -0.33 1.05
C ASP A 58 0.38 -1.50 0.55
N ARG A 59 0.64 -2.69 1.07
CA ARG A 59 -0.19 -3.87 0.80
C ARG A 59 -1.49 -3.80 1.56
N ASP A 60 -2.56 -4.16 0.88
CA ASP A 60 -3.78 -4.58 1.55
C ASP A 60 -3.56 -5.97 2.15
N VAL A 61 -3.65 -6.07 3.47
CA VAL A 61 -3.44 -7.31 4.22
C VAL A 61 -4.60 -7.53 5.17
N PRO A 62 -4.95 -8.80 5.48
CA PRO A 62 -5.94 -9.11 6.49
C PRO A 62 -5.64 -8.42 7.83
N ILE A 63 -6.72 -8.14 8.57
CA ILE A 63 -6.65 -7.38 9.81
C ILE A 63 -5.73 -8.05 10.85
N GLU A 64 -5.70 -9.38 10.87
CA GLU A 64 -4.87 -10.19 11.77
C GLU A 64 -3.38 -9.91 11.54
N ILE A 65 -2.96 -9.79 10.28
CA ILE A 65 -1.58 -9.47 9.91
C ILE A 65 -1.27 -8.01 10.26
N SER A 66 -2.20 -7.10 9.99
CA SER A 66 -2.05 -5.68 10.33
C SER A 66 -1.88 -5.48 11.84
N GLU A 67 -2.68 -6.16 12.66
CA GLU A 67 -2.58 -6.13 14.11
C GLU A 67 -1.28 -6.76 14.62
N ALA A 68 -0.87 -7.91 14.07
CA ALA A 68 0.39 -8.54 14.42
C ALA A 68 1.58 -7.59 14.15
N ARG A 69 1.58 -6.91 13.00
CA ARG A 69 2.59 -5.88 12.67
C ARG A 69 2.57 -4.72 13.68
N LYS A 70 1.38 -4.23 14.05
CA LYS A 70 1.24 -3.16 15.06
C LYS A 70 1.81 -3.57 16.41
N ARG A 71 1.56 -4.80 16.86
CA ARG A 71 2.10 -5.34 18.12
C ARG A 71 3.64 -5.42 18.11
N LEU A 72 4.23 -5.81 16.97
CA LEU A 72 5.69 -5.93 16.82
C LEU A 72 6.40 -4.58 16.59
N TRP A 73 5.66 -3.52 16.26
CA TRP A 73 6.24 -2.24 15.85
C TRP A 73 7.14 -1.56 16.90
N PRO A 74 6.79 -1.54 18.20
CA PRO A 74 7.67 -0.98 19.23
C PRO A 74 9.00 -1.73 19.31
N LEU A 75 8.97 -3.06 19.36
CA LEU A 75 10.15 -3.90 19.41
C LEU A 75 11.07 -3.69 18.21
N TYR A 76 10.49 -3.58 17.01
CA TYR A 76 11.25 -3.28 15.80
C TYR A 76 11.97 -1.92 15.90
N LYS A 77 11.27 -0.88 16.38
CA LYS A 77 11.86 0.46 16.55
C LYS A 77 13.02 0.44 17.55
N ASP A 78 12.86 -0.25 18.66
CA ASP A 78 13.89 -0.33 19.70
C ASP A 78 15.12 -1.10 19.20
N THR A 79 14.91 -2.23 18.52
CA THR A 79 15.98 -3.03 17.91
C THR A 79 16.74 -2.23 16.85
N LYS A 80 16.03 -1.48 16.01
CA LYS A 80 16.62 -0.63 14.97
C LYS A 80 17.43 0.53 15.56
N LYS A 81 17.06 1.07 16.72
CA LYS A 81 17.85 2.09 17.42
C LYS A 81 19.11 1.50 18.06
N ALA A 82 19.02 0.29 18.60
CA ALA A 82 20.12 -0.40 19.27
C ALA A 82 21.21 -0.91 18.31
N LYS A 83 20.84 -1.20 17.06
CA LYS A 83 21.76 -1.56 15.97
C LYS A 83 21.60 -0.57 14.81
N PRO A 84 22.33 0.58 14.85
CA PRO A 84 22.27 1.57 13.79
C PRO A 84 22.74 1.03 12.44
#